data_AF-A0A7S2BR03-F1
#
_entry.id   AF-A0A7S2BR03-F1
#
_cell.length_a   1.000
_cell.length_b   1.000
_cell.length_c   1.000
_cell.angle_alpha   90.00
_cell.angle_beta   90.00
_cell.angle_gamma   90.00
#
_symmetry.space_group_name_H-M   'P 1'
#
loop_
_entity.id
_entity.type
_entity.pdbx_description
1 polymer ?
#
loop_
_entity_poly.entity_id
_entity_poly.type
_entity_poly.pdbx_seq_one_letter_code
_entity_poly.pdbx_strand_id
1 'polypeptide(L)'
;VDKLDVEGVVRFIASLQRPEGAFSGDRWGEVDVRFAYCALSALTILDALDRVDVDACTQWLLRCQNYDGAFGPVPRAESHAAYTFCAVQALALVGALDAVDLDML
;
A
#
# COMPACT_ATOMS: atom_id res chain seq x y z
N VAL A 1 -17.37 -9.88 -11.60
CA VAL A 1 -17.53 -8.46 -11.20
C VAL A 1 -19.01 -8.07 -11.14
N ASP A 2 -19.88 -8.71 -11.91
CA ASP A 2 -21.30 -8.36 -12.14
C ASP A 2 -22.24 -8.31 -10.91
N LYS A 3 -21.78 -8.71 -9.72
CA LYS A 3 -22.53 -8.59 -8.45
C LYS A 3 -21.95 -7.54 -7.49
N LEU A 4 -20.83 -6.92 -7.86
CA LEU A 4 -20.09 -5.96 -7.04
C LEU A 4 -20.48 -4.53 -7.44
N ASP A 5 -20.80 -3.69 -6.46
CA ASP A 5 -20.83 -2.24 -6.65
C ASP A 5 -19.40 -1.72 -6.78
N VAL A 6 -18.86 -1.74 -8.00
CA VAL A 6 -17.46 -1.36 -8.28
C VAL A 6 -17.18 0.08 -7.85
N GLU A 7 -18.03 1.04 -8.22
CA GLU A 7 -17.81 2.44 -7.87
C GLU A 7 -17.95 2.67 -6.36
N GLY A 8 -18.87 1.97 -5.69
CA GLY A 8 -18.96 1.99 -4.23
C GLY A 8 -17.70 1.50 -3.54
N VAL A 9 -17.11 0.40 -4.03
CA VAL A 9 -15.85 -0.15 -3.51
C VAL A 9 -14.68 0.78 -3.76
N VAL A 10 -14.53 1.28 -4.99
CA VAL A 10 -13.47 2.23 -5.37
C VAL A 10 -13.56 3.49 -4.51
N ARG A 11 -14.75 4.08 -4.37
CA ARG A 11 -14.97 5.25 -3.51
C ARG A 11 -14.63 4.97 -2.06
N PHE A 12 -14.99 3.80 -1.53
CA PHE A 12 -14.64 3.41 -0.18
C PHE A 12 -13.13 3.32 0.01
N ILE A 13 -12.42 2.57 -0.85
CA ILE A 13 -10.96 2.42 -0.77
C ILE A 13 -10.28 3.79 -0.88
N ALA A 14 -10.66 4.61 -1.86
CA ALA A 14 -10.09 5.94 -2.03
C ALA A 14 -10.30 6.85 -0.81
N SER A 15 -11.45 6.73 -0.12
CA SER A 15 -11.73 7.51 1.09
C SER A 15 -10.86 7.14 2.30
N LEU A 16 -10.20 5.97 2.27
CA LEU A 16 -9.31 5.51 3.34
C LEU A 16 -7.87 6.00 3.19
N GLN A 17 -7.51 6.59 2.04
CA GLN A 17 -6.18 7.14 1.84
C GLN A 17 -6.00 8.39 2.71
N ARG A 18 -4.88 8.44 3.43
CA ARG A 18 -4.51 9.55 4.31
C ARG A 18 -3.55 10.52 3.59
N PRO A 19 -3.48 11.80 4.02
CA PRO A 19 -2.63 12.80 3.38
C PRO A 19 -1.14 12.42 3.29
N GLU A 20 -0.66 11.62 4.23
CA GLU A 20 0.73 11.12 4.26
C GLU A 20 1.02 9.95 3.31
N GLY A 21 0.01 9.46 2.58
CA GLY A 21 0.08 8.36 1.60
C GLY A 21 -0.38 7.00 2.12
N ALA A 22 -0.53 6.84 3.43
CA ALA A 22 -0.96 5.59 4.04
C ALA A 22 -2.44 5.28 3.74
N PHE A 23 -2.85 4.03 3.88
CA PHE A 23 -4.26 3.65 3.88
C PHE A 23 -4.68 3.22 5.29
N SER A 24 -5.87 3.66 5.70
CA SER A 24 -6.53 3.10 6.88
C SER A 24 -7.23 1.79 6.52
N GLY A 25 -7.31 0.83 7.44
CA GLY A 25 -8.02 -0.43 7.20
C GLY A 25 -9.53 -0.27 7.13
N ASP A 26 -10.07 0.65 7.94
CA ASP A 26 -11.48 0.99 8.00
C ASP A 26 -11.68 2.38 8.66
N ARG A 27 -12.92 2.67 9.06
CA ARG A 27 -13.32 3.93 9.71
C ARG A 27 -12.67 4.18 11.08
N TRP A 28 -12.02 3.19 11.69
CA TRP A 28 -11.36 3.31 13.00
C TRP A 28 -9.90 3.74 12.90
N GLY A 29 -9.37 3.84 11.68
CA GLY A 29 -8.13 4.58 11.42
C GLY A 29 -6.84 3.83 11.76
N GLU A 30 -6.87 2.51 11.96
CA GLU A 30 -5.65 1.69 12.00
C GLU A 30 -4.93 1.80 10.66
N VAL A 31 -3.61 1.95 10.70
CA VAL A 31 -2.76 2.11 9.52
C VAL A 31 -1.61 1.12 9.61
N ASP A 32 -1.40 0.37 8.55
CA ASP A 32 -0.18 -0.39 8.29
C ASP A 32 -0.03 -0.72 6.79
N VAL A 33 1.14 -1.26 6.43
CA VAL A 33 1.51 -1.62 5.05
C VAL A 33 0.54 -2.59 4.38
N ARG A 34 -0.15 -3.47 5.13
CA ARG A 34 -1.14 -4.41 4.56
C ARG A 34 -2.30 -3.66 3.93
N PHE A 35 -2.73 -2.54 4.51
CA PHE A 35 -3.85 -1.77 3.95
C PHE A 35 -3.46 -1.08 2.65
N ALA A 36 -2.22 -0.63 2.51
CA ALA A 36 -1.70 -0.14 1.23
C ALA A 36 -1.69 -1.25 0.17
N TYR A 37 -1.18 -2.43 0.51
CA TYR A 37 -1.18 -3.59 -0.38
C TYR A 37 -2.62 -3.99 -0.80
N CYS A 38 -3.54 -4.11 0.16
CA CYS A 38 -4.94 -4.45 -0.12
C CYS A 38 -5.63 -3.40 -1.00
N ALA A 39 -5.43 -2.11 -0.71
CA ALA A 39 -5.99 -1.01 -1.49
C ALA A 39 -5.48 -1.03 -2.93
N LEU A 40 -4.16 -1.05 -3.13
CA LEU A 40 -3.55 -1.04 -4.46
C LEU A 40 -3.89 -2.32 -5.24
N SER A 41 -3.91 -3.48 -4.60
CA SER A 41 -4.32 -4.74 -5.25
C SER A 41 -5.76 -4.66 -5.74
N ALA A 42 -6.68 -4.23 -4.89
CA ALA A 42 -8.09 -4.11 -5.24
C ALA A 42 -8.31 -3.09 -6.37
N LEU A 43 -7.67 -1.91 -6.27
CA LEU A 43 -7.78 -0.87 -7.31
C LEU A 43 -7.13 -1.28 -8.63
N THR A 44 -6.04 -2.07 -8.60
CA THR A 44 -5.45 -2.64 -9.82
C THR A 44 -6.42 -3.62 -10.50
N ILE A 45 -7.03 -4.53 -9.72
CA ILE A 45 -8.02 -5.50 -10.24
C ILE A 45 -9.25 -4.79 -10.84
N LEU A 46 -9.62 -3.64 -10.27
CA LEU A 46 -10.78 -2.84 -10.69
C LEU A 46 -10.45 -1.77 -11.74
N ASP A 47 -9.20 -1.70 -12.21
CA ASP A 47 -8.71 -0.69 -13.18
C ASP A 47 -9.00 0.76 -12.73
N ALA A 48 -8.69 1.06 -11.46
CA ALA A 48 -9.06 2.31 -10.79
C ALA A 48 -7.93 2.90 -9.92
N LEU A 49 -6.66 2.63 -10.26
CA LEU A 49 -5.50 3.16 -9.53
C LEU A 49 -5.42 4.69 -9.59
N ASP A 50 -5.96 5.31 -10.64
CA ASP A 50 -6.03 6.76 -10.84
C ASP A 50 -6.91 7.48 -9.80
N ARG A 51 -7.65 6.73 -8.97
CA ARG A 51 -8.54 7.25 -7.92
C ARG A 51 -7.84 7.53 -6.60
N VAL A 52 -6.55 7.21 -6.49
CA VAL A 52 -5.73 7.42 -5.31
C VAL A 52 -4.39 8.05 -5.67
N ASP A 53 -3.75 8.67 -4.69
CA ASP A 53 -2.40 9.22 -4.84
C ASP A 53 -1.35 8.10 -4.72
N VAL A 54 -1.03 7.47 -5.85
CA VAL A 54 -0.06 6.37 -5.93
C VAL A 54 1.35 6.82 -5.51
N ASP A 55 1.74 8.04 -5.86
CA ASP A 55 3.06 8.58 -5.53
C ASP A 55 3.21 8.78 -4.02
N ALA A 56 2.20 9.37 -3.36
CA ALA A 56 2.20 9.53 -1.91
C ALA A 56 2.25 8.17 -1.20
N CYS A 57 1.49 7.18 -1.69
CA CYS A 57 1.52 5.82 -1.15
C CYS A 57 2.89 5.16 -1.28
N THR A 58 3.51 5.27 -2.45
CA THR A 58 4.86 4.77 -2.73
C THR A 58 5.87 5.40 -1.77
N GLN A 59 5.85 6.72 -1.61
CA GLN A 59 6.73 7.43 -0.67
C GLN A 59 6.48 7.00 0.79
N TRP A 60 5.24 6.70 1.17
CA TRP A 60 4.94 6.18 2.50
C TRP A 60 5.50 4.77 2.72
N LEU A 61 5.37 3.87 1.74
CA LEU A 61 5.93 2.52 1.79
C LEU A 61 7.44 2.53 1.93
N LEU A 62 8.15 3.37 1.17
CA LEU A 62 9.60 3.50 1.24
C LEU A 62 10.09 3.96 2.62
N ARG A 63 9.33 4.81 3.33
CA ARG A 63 9.63 5.18 4.73
C ARG A 63 9.42 4.04 5.73
N CYS A 64 8.75 2.96 5.34
CA CYS A 64 8.57 1.76 6.17
C CYS A 64 9.72 0.76 6.01
N GLN A 65 10.62 0.98 5.04
CA GLN A 65 11.83 0.17 4.89
C GLN A 65 12.85 0.51 5.99
N ASN A 66 13.47 -0.52 6.55
CA ASN A 66 14.49 -0.40 7.59
C ASN A 66 15.89 -0.66 7.02
N TYR A 67 16.90 -0.50 7.88
CA TYR A 67 18.32 -0.65 7.53
C TYR A 67 18.70 -2.07 7.08
N ASP A 68 17.89 -3.07 7.42
CA ASP A 68 18.05 -4.46 7.04
C ASP A 68 17.36 -4.79 5.71
N GLY A 69 16.89 -3.77 4.97
CA GLY A 69 16.19 -3.91 3.69
C GLY A 69 14.73 -4.34 3.80
N ALA A 70 14.32 -4.91 4.94
CA ALA A 70 12.95 -5.35 5.19
C ALA A 70 12.04 -4.20 5.63
N PHE A 71 10.73 -4.47 5.70
CA PHE A 71 9.71 -3.46 6.01
C PHE A 71 8.99 -3.76 7.31
N GLY A 72 8.70 -2.70 8.07
CA GLY A 72 7.80 -2.74 9.22
C GLY A 72 6.35 -2.37 8.86
N PRO A 73 5.39 -2.51 9.79
CA PRO A 73 4.00 -2.13 9.57
C PRO A 73 3.81 -0.64 9.26
N VAL A 74 4.63 0.21 9.85
CA VAL A 74 4.62 1.67 9.75
C VAL A 74 6.06 2.18 9.82
N PRO A 75 6.34 3.44 9.46
CA PRO A 75 7.69 3.98 9.55
C PRO A 75 8.30 3.79 10.94
N ARG A 76 9.56 3.33 10.98
CA ARG A 76 10.36 3.08 12.20
C ARG A 76 9.91 1.89 13.06
N ALA A 77 8.92 1.12 12.63
CA ALA A 77 8.55 -0.13 13.29
C ALA A 77 9.48 -1.28 12.86
N GLU A 78 9.56 -2.32 13.69
CA GLU A 78 10.43 -3.48 13.44
C GLU A 78 10.08 -4.19 12.12
N SER A 79 11.12 -4.62 11.41
CA SER A 79 11.00 -5.42 10.20
C SER A 79 10.28 -6.73 10.46
N HIS A 80 9.37 -7.09 9.56
CA HIS A 80 8.63 -8.34 9.68
C HIS A 80 8.26 -8.86 8.29
N ALA A 81 8.49 -10.16 8.06
CA ALA A 81 8.34 -10.79 6.75
C ALA A 81 6.98 -10.53 6.08
N ALA A 82 5.89 -10.52 6.86
CA ALA A 82 4.56 -10.23 6.33
C ALA A 82 4.42 -8.79 5.78
N TYR A 83 5.03 -7.80 6.44
CA TYR A 83 4.99 -6.42 5.95
C TYR A 83 5.97 -6.21 4.80
N THR A 84 7.13 -6.88 4.81
CA THR A 84 8.02 -6.94 3.63
C THR A 84 7.28 -7.47 2.41
N PHE A 85 6.59 -8.60 2.54
CA PHE A 85 5.78 -9.16 1.44
C PHE A 85 4.76 -8.15 0.92
N CYS A 86 3.97 -7.54 1.81
CA CYS A 86 2.97 -6.55 1.42
C CYS A 86 3.59 -5.31 0.75
N ALA A 87 4.70 -4.78 1.27
CA ALA A 87 5.36 -3.61 0.70
C ALA A 87 5.92 -3.90 -0.70
N VAL A 88 6.65 -4.99 -0.86
CA VAL A 88 7.23 -5.38 -2.15
C VAL A 88 6.14 -5.60 -3.20
N GLN A 89 5.06 -6.30 -2.83
CA GLN A 89 3.93 -6.52 -3.74
C GLN A 89 3.21 -5.21 -4.09
N ALA A 90 3.02 -4.32 -3.12
CA ALA A 90 2.41 -3.01 -3.36
C ALA A 90 3.25 -2.17 -4.33
N LEU A 91 4.57 -2.12 -4.14
CA LEU A 91 5.51 -1.43 -5.03
C LEU A 91 5.54 -2.06 -6.43
N ALA A 92 5.45 -3.39 -6.53
CA ALA A 92 5.36 -4.09 -7.80
C ALA A 92 4.11 -3.70 -8.61
N LEU A 93 2.95 -3.60 -7.96
CA LEU A 93 1.68 -3.24 -8.60
C LEU A 93 1.72 -1.85 -9.24
N VAL A 94 2.46 -0.92 -8.62
CA VAL A 94 2.56 0.47 -9.09
C VAL A 94 3.83 0.74 -9.90
N GLY A 95 4.60 -0.31 -10.22
CA GLY A 95 5.82 -0.21 -11.04
C GLY A 95 6.99 0.51 -10.36
N ALA A 96 7.05 0.51 -9.03
CA ALA A 96 8.04 1.22 -8.21
C ALA A 96 9.02 0.28 -7.48
N LEU A 97 9.23 -0.93 -7.99
CA LEU A 97 10.18 -1.89 -7.38
C LEU A 97 11.64 -1.43 -7.48
N ASP A 98 11.96 -0.63 -8.50
CA ASP A 98 13.28 -0.02 -8.72
C ASP A 98 13.67 0.98 -7.63
N ALA A 99 12.70 1.45 -6.83
CA ALA A 99 12.96 2.29 -5.67
C ALA A 99 13.53 1.53 -4.46
N VAL A 100 13.58 0.19 -4.52
CA VAL A 100 14.09 -0.68 -3.46
C VAL A 100 15.38 -1.36 -3.91
N ASP A 101 16.37 -1.40 -3.03
CA ASP A 101 17.56 -2.22 -3.24
C ASP A 101 17.21 -3.70 -3.06
N LEU A 102 17.07 -4.42 -4.17
CA LEU A 102 16.70 -5.83 -4.18
C LEU A 102 17.78 -6.74 -3.59
N ASP A 103 19.04 -6.30 -3.54
CA ASP A 103 20.14 -7.08 -2.96
C ASP A 103 20.10 -7.07 -1.43
N MET A 104 19.31 -6.16 -0.84
CA MET A 104 19.09 -6.08 0.61
C MET A 104 17.83 -6.81 1.10
N LEU A 105 17.01 -7.38 0.20
CA LEU A 105 15.75 -8.06 0.54
C LEU A 105 15.89 -9.54 0.93
#